data_AF-A0A844ZYM2-F1
#
_entry.id   AF-A0A844ZYM2-F1
#
_cell.length_a   1.000
_cell.length_b   1.000
_cell.length_c   1.000
_cell.angle_alpha   90.00
_cell.angle_beta   90.00
_cell.angle_gamma   90.00
#
_symmetry.space_group_name_H-M   'P 1'
#
loop_
_entity.id
_entity.type
_entity.pdbx_description
1 polymer ?
#
loop_
_entity_poly.entity_id
_entity_poly.type
_entity_poly.pdbx_seq_one_letter_code
_entity_poly.pdbx_strand_id
1 'polypeptide(L)' 'MWFKVPDWDVVLDISSKCSAAIGLGYLGCDIILDENDGPMVIEVNAHPGIEIQNINQKGLRAKMIEAGEKL' A
#
# COMPACT_ATOMS: atom_id res chain seq x y z
N MET A 1 19.66 -4.15 -16.29
CA MET A 1 18.64 -3.12 -16.52
C MET A 1 17.51 -3.40 -15.54
N TRP A 2 17.14 -2.44 -14.69
CA TRP A 2 16.18 -2.67 -13.60
C TRP A 2 14.75 -2.68 -14.17
N PHE A 3 13.89 -3.55 -13.63
CA PHE A 3 12.46 -3.51 -13.90
C PHE A 3 11.86 -2.23 -13.28
N LYS A 4 10.99 -1.55 -14.03
CA LYS A 4 10.22 -0.41 -13.54
C LYS A 4 8.74 -0.78 -13.59
N VAL A 5 8.03 -0.55 -12.49
CA VAL A 5 6.58 -0.71 -12.45
C VAL A 5 5.95 0.41 -13.31
N PRO A 6 5.10 0.09 -14.29
CA PRO A 6 4.35 1.10 -15.05
C PRO A 6 3.50 1.98 -14.14
N ASP A 7 3.34 3.26 -14.50
CA ASP A 7 2.47 4.23 -13.81
C ASP A 7 2.65 4.29 -12.29
N TRP A 8 3.88 4.10 -11.82
CA TRP A 8 4.20 3.99 -10.40
C TRP A 8 3.67 5.17 -9.55
N ASP A 9 3.74 6.39 -10.08
CA ASP A 9 3.22 7.56 -9.37
C ASP A 9 1.69 7.52 -9.19
N VAL A 10 0.97 6.93 -10.16
CA VAL A 10 -0.49 6.73 -10.08
C VAL A 10 -0.82 5.60 -9.09
N VAL A 11 -0.04 4.52 -9.10
CA VAL A 11 -0.16 3.42 -8.12
C VAL A 11 -0.01 3.94 -6.68
N LEU A 12 0.98 4.81 -6.45
CA LEU A 12 1.21 5.44 -5.15
C LEU A 12 0.07 6.38 -4.74
N ASP A 13 -0.42 7.22 -5.67
CA ASP A 13 -1.53 8.13 -5.42
C ASP A 13 -2.83 7.38 -5.07
N ILE A 14 -3.16 6.32 -5.81
CA ILE A 14 -4.32 5.46 -5.53
C ILE A 14 -4.19 4.80 -4.15
N SER A 15 -3.03 4.20 -3.85
CA SER A 15 -2.78 3.54 -2.56
C SER A 15 -2.95 4.50 -1.38
N SER A 16 -2.47 5.74 -1.51
CA SER A 16 -2.63 6.79 -0.51
C SER A 16 -4.09 7.18 -0.30
N LYS A 17 -4.86 7.31 -1.40
CA LYS A 17 -6.30 7.61 -1.34
C LYS A 17 -7.12 6.50 -0.66
N CYS A 18 -6.73 5.24 -0.80
CA CYS A 18 -7.39 4.12 -0.10
C CYS A 18 -7.35 4.31 1.42
N SER A 19 -6.23 4.77 1.97
CA SER A 19 -6.09 5.03 3.41
C SER A 19 -7.09 6.07 3.89
N ALA A 20 -7.19 7.20 3.19
CA ALA A 20 -8.15 8.25 3.49
C ALA A 20 -9.62 7.79 3.34
N ALA A 21 -9.92 7.02 2.29
CA ALA A 21 -11.28 6.57 1.99
C ALA A 21 -11.82 5.56 3.02
N ILE A 22 -10.96 4.70 3.56
CA ILE A 22 -11.35 3.63 4.50
C ILE A 22 -11.19 4.09 5.96
N GLY A 23 -10.43 5.16 6.21
CA GLY A 23 -10.22 5.71 7.55
C GLY A 23 -9.21 4.93 8.39
N LEU A 24 -8.28 4.23 7.72
CA LEU A 24 -7.17 3.52 8.36
C LEU A 24 -5.88 4.31 8.16
N GLY A 25 -5.03 4.37 9.19
CA GLY A 25 -3.74 5.04 9.12
C GLY A 25 -2.71 4.23 8.34
N TYR A 26 -2.85 2.92 8.33
CA TYR A 26 -2.00 1.99 7.59
C TYR A 26 -2.83 0.87 6.97
N LEU A 27 -2.56 0.58 5.69
CA LEU A 27 -3.19 -0.51 4.96
C LEU A 27 -2.32 -1.01 3.82
N GLY A 28 -2.71 -2.15 3.27
CA GLY A 28 -2.13 -2.72 2.06
C GLY A 28 -3.14 -2.59 0.93
N CYS A 29 -2.71 -2.13 -0.24
CA CYS A 29 -3.58 -1.98 -1.40
C CYS A 29 -3.08 -2.92 -2.50
N ASP A 30 -3.93 -3.87 -2.91
CA ASP A 30 -3.64 -4.75 -4.02
C ASP A 30 -4.14 -4.09 -5.31
N ILE A 31 -3.20 -3.78 -6.19
CA ILE A 31 -3.43 -3.00 -7.41
C ILE A 31 -3.11 -3.87 -8.62
N ILE A 32 -4.04 -3.90 -9.57
CA ILE A 32 -3.81 -4.46 -10.90
C ILE A 32 -3.47 -3.34 -11.87
N LEU A 33 -2.66 -3.65 -12.89
CA LEU A 33 -2.41 -2.77 -14.02
C LEU A 33 -3.22 -3.30 -15.20
N ASP A 34 -4.42 -2.76 -15.40
CA ASP A 34 -5.27 -3.10 -16.54
C ASP A 34 -4.75 -2.41 -17.81
N GLU A 35 -4.85 -3.09 -18.96
CA GLU A 35 -4.37 -2.57 -20.24
C GLU A 35 -5.20 -1.36 -20.74
N ASN A 36 -6.49 -1.32 -20.41
CA ASN A 36 -7.42 -0.28 -20.89
C ASN A 36 -7.66 0.78 -19.81
N ASP A 37 -7.82 0.35 -18.57
CA ASP A 37 -8.24 1.19 -17.45
C ASP A 37 -7.07 1.65 -16.57
N GLY A 38 -5.86 1.12 -16.79
CA GLY A 38 -4.66 1.46 -16.03
C GLY A 38 -4.66 0.89 -14.61
N PRO A 39 -3.98 1.54 -13.64
CA PRO A 39 -3.94 1.07 -12.26
C PRO A 39 -5.31 1.07 -11.59
N MET A 40 -5.74 -0.08 -11.06
CA MET A 40 -7.02 -0.26 -10.37
C MET A 40 -6.87 -1.02 -9.05
N VAL A 41 -7.66 -0.62 -8.03
CA VAL A 41 -7.70 -1.30 -6.72
C VAL A 41 -8.60 -2.54 -6.81
N ILE A 42 -8.09 -3.68 -6.35
CA ILE A 42 -8.87 -4.92 -6.22
C ILE A 42 -9.24 -5.19 -4.78
N GLU A 43 -8.27 -5.06 -3.88
CA GLU A 43 -8.42 -5.41 -2.48
C GLU A 43 -7.67 -4.41 -1.60
N VAL A 44 -8.22 -4.18 -0.41
CA VAL A 44 -7.53 -3.43 0.63
C VAL A 44 -7.52 -4.23 1.91
N ASN A 45 -6.31 -4.37 2.47
CA ASN A 45 -6.01 -5.14 3.66
C ASN A 45 -5.72 -4.19 4.82
N ALA A 46 -6.47 -4.30 5.92
CA ALA A 46 -6.33 -3.42 7.09
C ALA A 46 -5.06 -3.70 7.91
N HIS A 47 -4.54 -4.93 7.90
CA HIS A 47 -3.40 -5.33 8.72
C HIS A 47 -2.35 -6.10 7.89
N PRO A 48 -1.77 -5.48 6.85
CA PRO A 48 -0.71 -6.11 6.09
C PRO A 48 0.61 -6.10 6.89
N GLY A 49 1.63 -6.79 6.38
CA GLY A 49 3.00 -6.38 6.68
C GLY A 49 3.91 -7.38 7.41
N ILE A 50 3.57 -8.66 7.55
CA ILE A 50 4.57 -9.66 7.99
C ILE A 50 5.72 -9.76 6.98
N GLU A 51 5.42 -9.82 5.68
CA GLU A 51 6.46 -9.88 4.64
C GLU A 51 7.25 -8.57 4.52
N ILE A 52 6.57 -7.42 4.66
CA ILE A 52 7.23 -6.11 4.68
C ILE A 52 8.24 -6.05 5.83
N GLN A 53 7.89 -6.56 7.01
CA GLN A 53 8.80 -6.63 8.16
C GLN A 53 9.98 -7.57 7.89
N ASN A 54 9.73 -8.73 7.28
CA ASN A 54 10.76 -9.71 6.96
C ASN A 54 11.77 -9.17 5.94
N ILE A 55 11.30 -8.54 4.86
CA ILE A 55 12.17 -7.99 3.81
C ILE A 55 13.00 -6.82 4.34
N ASN A 56 12.43 -5.98 5.20
CA ASN A 56 13.13 -4.83 5.78
C ASN A 56 13.89 -5.15 7.08
N GLN A 57 13.78 -6.38 7.60
CA GLN A 57 14.34 -6.81 8.89
C GLN A 57 14.02 -5.83 10.03
N LYS A 58 12.79 -5.30 10.03
CA LYS A 58 12.37 -4.22 10.93
C LYS A 58 10.88 -4.30 11.23
N GLY A 59 10.52 -4.17 12.50
CA GLY A 59 9.12 -4.10 12.92
C GLY A 59 8.40 -2.86 12.41
N LEU A 60 7.11 -2.98 12.11
CA LEU A 60 6.29 -1.87 11.57
C LEU A 60 5.54 -1.06 12.62
N ARG A 61 5.44 -1.56 13.86
CA ARG A 61 4.61 -0.97 14.92
C ARG A 61 4.76 0.54 15.07
N ALA A 62 6.00 1.03 15.17
CA ALA A 62 6.27 2.46 15.34
C ALA A 62 5.80 3.29 14.14
N LYS A 63 5.93 2.75 12.92
CA LYS A 63 5.50 3.40 11.68
C LYS A 63 3.97 3.41 11.52
N MET A 64 3.30 2.34 11.95
CA MET A 64 1.84 2.28 11.97
C MET A 64 1.26 3.33 12.92
N ILE A 65 1.84 3.49 14.12
CA ILE A 65 1.44 4.55 15.06
C ILE A 65 1.65 5.95 14.47
N GLU A 66 2.81 6.19 13.85
CA GLU A 66 3.13 7.47 13.18
C GLU A 66 2.12 7.79 12.08
N ALA A 67 1.65 6.77 11.35
CA ALA A 67 0.65 6.89 10.31
C ALA A 67 -0.80 7.02 10.84
N GLY A 68 -1.00 6.98 12.16
CA GLY A 68 -2.31 7.15 12.79
C GLY A 68 -3.13 5.86 12.96
N GLU A 69 -2.49 4.70 12.79
CA GLU A 69 -3.13 3.40 13.01
C GLU A 69 -3.40 3.18 14.50
N LYS A 70 -4.62 2.74 14.83
CA LYS A 70 -5.00 2.41 16.22
C LYS A 70 -4.63 0.95 16.50
N LEU A 71 -3.54 0.76 17.24
CA LEU A 71 -3.06 -0.55 17.69
C LEU A 71 -3.71 -1.03 18.98
#